data_AF-A0A550GLN8-F1
#
_entry.id   AF-A0A550GLN8-F1
#
_cell.length_a   1.000
_cell.length_b   1.000
_cell.length_c   1.000
_cell.angle_alpha   90.00
_cell.angle_beta   90.00
_cell.angle_gamma   90.00
#
_symmetry.space_group_name_H-M   'P 1'
#
loop_
_entity.id
_entity.type
_entity.pdbx_description
1 polymer ?
#
loop_
_entity_poly.entity_id
_entity_poly.type
_entity_poly.pdbx_seq_one_letter_code
_entity_poly.pdbx_strand_id
1 'polypeptide(L)'
;MSLEGFTEYKRREFCNDVKCPVQMKLNQQKEKSGEYEQIRKTCSTACVYTTWQFHHWLIEKGYIIIAELNLESKTSLFSSIDKDLLKWIDIQIQNGKYNSRSHLLESILSEHRANQVK
;
A
#
# COMPACT_ATOMS: atom_id res chain seq x y z
N MET A 1 15.87 4.02 -6.59
CA MET A 1 17.10 3.22 -6.68
C MET A 1 16.72 2.08 -7.59
N SER A 2 17.27 2.04 -8.80
CA SER A 2 16.86 1.03 -9.77
C SER A 2 17.33 -0.34 -9.27
N LEU A 3 16.38 -1.22 -8.97
CA LEU A 3 16.67 -2.62 -8.66
C LEU A 3 16.91 -3.37 -9.96
N GLU A 4 18.04 -4.05 -10.06
CA GLU A 4 18.39 -4.84 -11.23
C GLU A 4 17.34 -5.93 -11.47
N GLY A 5 16.88 -6.06 -12.71
CA GLY A 5 15.78 -6.97 -13.09
C GLY A 5 14.36 -6.41 -12.86
N PHE A 6 14.20 -5.21 -12.31
CA PHE A 6 12.90 -4.57 -12.12
C PHE A 6 12.75 -3.32 -12.99
N THR A 7 11.51 -3.08 -13.46
CA THR A 7 11.16 -1.83 -14.16
C THR A 7 10.45 -0.89 -13.18
N GLU A 8 11.00 0.31 -12.98
CA GLU A 8 10.37 1.33 -12.14
C GLU A 8 9.12 1.90 -12.82
N TYR A 9 8.07 2.12 -12.02
CA TYR A 9 6.85 2.81 -12.46
C TYR A 9 7.17 4.25 -12.88
N LYS A 10 6.75 4.64 -14.09
CA LYS A 10 6.96 5.99 -14.60
C LYS A 10 5.84 6.92 -14.18
N ARG A 11 6.20 8.16 -13.85
CA ARG A 11 5.22 9.19 -13.47
C ARG A 11 4.17 9.35 -14.58
N ARG A 12 2.87 9.30 -14.20
CA ARG A 12 1.69 9.40 -15.08
C ARG A 12 1.51 8.24 -16.07
N GLU A 13 2.26 7.15 -15.93
CA GLU A 13 2.15 5.98 -16.79
C GLU A 13 0.73 5.38 -16.79
N PHE A 14 0.16 5.15 -15.60
CA PHE A 14 -1.24 4.72 -15.46
C PHE A 14 -2.20 5.63 -16.23
N CYS A 15 -2.13 6.95 -15.97
CA CYS A 15 -3.05 7.92 -16.55
C CYS A 15 -2.93 8.00 -18.08
N ASN A 16 -1.74 7.77 -18.64
CA ASN A 16 -1.53 7.73 -20.08
C ASN A 16 -2.08 6.43 -20.67
N ASP A 17 -1.86 5.28 -20.02
CA ASP A 17 -2.33 3.96 -20.47
C ASP A 17 -3.86 3.92 -20.54
N VAL A 18 -4.55 4.39 -19.48
CA VAL A 18 -6.03 4.43 -19.42
C VAL A 18 -6.63 5.62 -20.17
N LYS A 19 -5.82 6.43 -20.86
CA LYS A 19 -6.24 7.64 -21.59
C LYS A 19 -7.09 8.59 -20.73
N CYS A 20 -6.64 8.85 -19.50
CA CYS A 20 -7.32 9.75 -18.57
C CYS A 20 -7.61 11.11 -19.24
N PRO A 21 -8.86 11.60 -19.23
CA PRO A 21 -9.22 12.83 -19.95
C PRO A 21 -8.47 14.06 -19.42
N VAL A 22 -8.18 14.09 -18.12
CA VAL A 22 -7.36 15.16 -17.51
C VAL A 22 -5.90 15.06 -17.98
N GLN A 23 -5.34 13.84 -18.07
CA GLN A 23 -3.99 13.62 -18.55
C GLN A 23 -3.84 13.95 -20.04
N MET A 24 -4.85 13.62 -20.86
CA MET A 24 -4.86 13.95 -22.29
C MET A 24 -4.84 15.48 -22.50
N LYS A 25 -5.58 16.24 -21.70
CA LYS A 25 -5.50 17.71 -21.71
C LYS A 25 -4.15 18.22 -21.22
N LEU A 26 -3.57 17.64 -20.18
CA LEU A 26 -2.25 18.02 -19.67
C LEU A 26 -1.14 17.80 -20.70
N ASN A 27 -1.21 16.72 -21.49
CA ASN A 27 -0.21 16.42 -22.53
C ASN A 27 -0.23 17.44 -23.69
N GLN A 28 -1.33 18.18 -23.88
CA GLN A 28 -1.44 19.24 -24.88
C GLN A 28 -0.84 20.58 -24.40
N GLN A 29 -0.60 20.71 -23.10
CA GLN A 29 -0.12 21.93 -22.48
C GLN A 29 1.38 21.88 -22.24
N LYS A 30 2.06 23.03 -22.34
CA LYS A 30 3.46 23.14 -21.94
C LYS A 30 3.58 22.91 -20.44
N GLU A 31 4.46 22.01 -20.04
CA GLU A 31 4.68 21.71 -18.63
C GLU A 31 5.08 22.97 -17.85
N LYS A 32 4.56 23.13 -16.62
CA LYS A 32 4.73 24.31 -15.75
C LYS A 32 4.11 25.62 -16.27
N SER A 33 3.32 25.59 -17.35
CA SER A 33 2.48 26.74 -17.72
C SER A 33 1.37 26.96 -16.69
N GLY A 34 0.81 28.17 -16.63
CA GLY A 34 -0.34 28.47 -15.77
C GLY A 34 -1.54 27.57 -16.05
N GLU A 35 -1.81 27.32 -17.34
CA GLU A 35 -2.88 26.41 -17.78
C GLU A 35 -2.62 24.96 -17.37
N TYR A 36 -1.38 24.48 -17.52
CA TYR A 36 -0.97 23.15 -17.05
C TYR A 36 -1.22 23.00 -15.55
N GLU A 37 -0.80 23.96 -14.74
CA GLU A 37 -0.99 23.90 -13.28
C GLU A 37 -2.46 23.99 -12.89
N GLN A 38 -3.27 24.78 -13.60
CA GLN A 38 -4.70 24.86 -13.36
C GLN A 38 -5.41 23.53 -13.61
N ILE A 39 -5.07 22.82 -14.70
CA ILE A 39 -5.62 21.49 -14.99
C ILE A 39 -5.06 20.46 -14.00
N ARG A 40 -3.77 20.56 -13.64
CA ARG A 40 -3.11 19.64 -12.70
C ARG A 40 -3.75 19.67 -11.31
N LYS A 41 -4.33 20.80 -10.88
CA LYS A 41 -5.05 20.91 -9.60
C LYS A 41 -6.14 19.83 -9.48
N THR A 42 -6.86 19.51 -10.55
CA THR A 42 -7.87 18.45 -10.56
C THR A 42 -7.27 17.10 -10.15
N CYS A 43 -6.07 16.76 -10.62
CA CYS A 43 -5.41 15.51 -10.24
C CYS A 43 -5.06 15.45 -8.74
N SER A 44 -4.75 16.59 -8.11
CA SER A 44 -4.35 16.66 -6.70
C SER A 44 -5.52 16.76 -5.72
N THR A 45 -6.68 17.28 -6.14
CA THR A 45 -7.81 17.56 -5.24
C THR A 45 -9.00 16.64 -5.46
N ALA A 46 -9.27 16.21 -6.69
CA ALA A 46 -10.46 15.44 -7.05
C ALA A 46 -10.15 14.57 -8.28
N CYS A 47 -9.23 13.62 -8.11
CA CYS A 47 -8.88 12.69 -9.17
C CYS A 47 -10.12 11.92 -9.65
N VAL A 48 -10.28 11.76 -10.96
CA VAL A 48 -11.39 11.01 -11.57
C VAL A 48 -11.27 9.50 -11.38
N TYR A 49 -10.08 9.01 -11.02
CA TYR A 49 -9.80 7.61 -10.73
C TYR A 49 -9.57 7.42 -9.24
N THR A 50 -10.08 6.31 -8.73
CA THR A 50 -9.90 5.88 -7.36
C THR A 50 -8.54 5.22 -7.15
N THR A 51 -8.06 5.24 -5.92
CA THR A 51 -6.84 4.51 -5.52
C THR A 51 -6.96 3.01 -5.82
N TRP A 52 -8.15 2.44 -5.71
CA TRP A 52 -8.41 1.04 -6.02
C TRP A 52 -8.13 0.72 -7.50
N GLN A 53 -8.62 1.54 -8.43
CA GLN A 53 -8.38 1.36 -9.87
C GLN A 53 -6.88 1.42 -10.21
N PHE A 54 -6.15 2.33 -9.57
CA PHE A 54 -4.71 2.43 -9.76
C PHE A 54 -3.98 1.17 -9.28
N HIS A 55 -4.31 0.67 -8.09
CA HIS A 55 -3.68 -0.55 -7.55
C HIS A 55 -4.01 -1.80 -8.38
N HIS A 56 -5.25 -1.94 -8.82
CA HIS A 56 -5.63 -3.05 -9.70
C HIS A 56 -4.85 -3.02 -11.01
N TRP A 57 -4.70 -1.85 -11.62
CA TRP A 57 -3.89 -1.69 -12.82
C TRP A 57 -2.42 -2.06 -12.59
N LEU A 58 -1.83 -1.67 -11.45
CA LEU A 58 -0.46 -2.06 -11.11
C LEU A 58 -0.30 -3.58 -11.05
N ILE A 59 -1.24 -4.27 -10.41
CA ILE A 59 -1.25 -5.74 -10.29
C ILE A 59 -1.40 -6.37 -11.69
N GLU A 60 -2.33 -5.88 -12.50
CA GLU A 60 -2.57 -6.39 -13.86
C GLU A 60 -1.34 -6.23 -14.78
N LYS A 61 -0.56 -5.16 -14.59
CA LYS A 61 0.69 -4.92 -15.32
C LYS A 61 1.91 -5.65 -14.72
N GLY A 62 1.73 -6.35 -13.60
CA GLY A 62 2.79 -7.11 -12.94
C GLY A 62 3.75 -6.27 -12.10
N TYR A 63 3.37 -5.05 -11.70
CA TYR A 63 4.17 -4.27 -10.75
C TYR A 63 4.09 -4.86 -9.34
N ILE A 64 5.21 -4.78 -8.63
CA ILE A 64 5.32 -5.14 -7.22
C ILE A 64 5.70 -3.88 -6.45
N ILE A 65 4.99 -3.62 -5.34
CA ILE A 65 5.31 -2.50 -4.46
C ILE A 65 6.39 -2.96 -3.49
N ILE A 66 7.57 -2.37 -3.60
CA ILE A 66 8.68 -2.61 -2.67
C ILE A 66 8.68 -1.46 -1.66
N ALA A 67 8.30 -1.77 -0.41
CA ALA A 67 8.38 -0.83 0.69
C ALA A 67 9.60 -1.17 1.55
N GLU A 68 10.56 -0.25 1.61
CA GLU A 68 11.63 -0.32 2.60
C GLU A 68 11.06 0.16 3.93
N LEU A 69 10.79 -0.77 4.84
CA LEU A 69 10.35 -0.43 6.18
C LEU A 69 11.58 -0.10 7.02
N ASN A 70 11.76 1.18 7.34
CA ASN A 70 12.82 1.62 8.26
C ASN A 70 12.44 1.22 9.69
N LEU A 71 12.67 -0.03 10.02
CA LEU A 71 12.36 -0.67 11.30
C LEU A 71 13.52 -0.45 12.26
N GLU A 72 13.83 0.81 12.56
CA GLU A 72 14.72 1.10 13.67
C GLU A 72 14.05 0.60 14.96
N SER A 73 14.62 -0.45 15.56
CA SER A 73 14.33 -1.04 16.88
C SER A 73 13.26 -2.15 17.05
N LYS A 74 12.61 -2.68 16.00
CA LYS A 74 11.69 -3.85 16.16
C LYS A 74 11.85 -4.90 15.07
N THR A 75 12.16 -6.14 15.46
CA THR A 75 12.11 -7.32 14.57
C THR A 75 10.70 -7.48 14.05
N SER A 76 10.51 -7.37 12.73
CA SER A 76 9.22 -7.54 12.08
C SER A 76 9.18 -8.85 11.32
N LEU A 77 8.07 -9.56 11.40
CA LEU A 77 7.83 -10.81 10.70
C LEU A 77 6.57 -10.65 9.82
N PHE A 78 6.70 -11.02 8.55
CA PHE A 78 5.56 -11.20 7.67
C PHE A 78 5.14 -12.67 7.70
N SER A 79 3.85 -12.92 7.91
CA SER A 79 3.28 -14.26 7.83
C SER A 79 1.97 -14.21 7.06
N SER A 80 1.74 -15.25 6.27
CA SER A 80 0.43 -15.48 5.67
C SER A 80 -0.46 -16.13 6.73
N ILE A 81 -1.66 -15.57 6.92
CA ILE A 81 -2.65 -16.08 7.86
C ILE A 81 -4.00 -16.17 7.16
N ASP A 82 -4.79 -17.15 7.59
CA ASP A 82 -6.16 -17.31 7.10
C ASP A 82 -7.03 -16.08 7.42
N LYS A 83 -8.00 -15.80 6.55
CA LYS A 83 -8.86 -14.62 6.63
C LYS A 83 -9.74 -14.64 7.88
N ASP A 84 -10.24 -15.80 8.27
CA ASP A 84 -11.11 -15.92 9.44
C ASP A 84 -10.30 -15.84 10.73
N LEU A 85 -9.07 -16.37 10.73
CA LEU A 85 -8.12 -16.13 11.82
C LEU A 85 -7.79 -14.64 11.99
N LEU A 86 -7.54 -13.92 10.89
CA LEU A 86 -7.29 -12.47 10.95
C LEU A 86 -8.49 -11.70 11.52
N LYS A 87 -9.72 -12.02 11.10
CA LYS A 87 -10.93 -11.42 11.67
C LYS A 87 -11.03 -11.67 13.17
N TRP A 88 -10.75 -12.90 13.60
CA TRP A 88 -10.79 -13.25 15.02
C TRP A 88 -9.78 -12.44 15.83
N ILE A 89 -8.55 -12.29 15.34
CA ILE A 89 -7.52 -11.44 15.96
C ILE A 89 -8.02 -10.01 16.13
N ASP A 90 -8.63 -9.45 15.08
CA ASP A 90 -9.14 -8.07 15.11
C ASP A 90 -10.26 -7.88 16.13
N ILE A 91 -11.16 -8.86 16.29
CA ILE A 91 -12.21 -8.83 17.32
C ILE A 91 -11.60 -8.78 18.73
N GLN A 92 -10.53 -9.54 19.00
CA GLN A 92 -9.90 -9.53 20.32
C GLN A 92 -9.29 -8.16 20.67
N ILE A 93 -8.77 -7.45 19.66
CA ILE A 93 -8.22 -6.10 19.83
C ILE A 93 -9.34 -5.09 20.04
N GLN A 94 -10.42 -5.17 19.26
CA GLN A 94 -11.59 -4.29 19.38
C GLN A 94 -12.27 -4.42 20.75
N ASN A 95 -12.32 -5.64 21.29
CA ASN A 95 -12.85 -5.89 22.64
C ASN A 95 -11.91 -5.43 23.77
N GLY A 96 -10.75 -4.84 23.43
CA GLY A 96 -9.78 -4.32 24.40
C GLY A 96 -8.99 -5.39 25.15
N LYS A 97 -9.12 -6.67 24.78
CA LYS A 97 -8.37 -7.77 25.41
C LYS A 97 -6.87 -7.64 25.13
N TYR A 98 -6.50 -7.09 23.97
CA TYR A 98 -5.12 -6.83 23.60
C TYR A 98 -4.97 -5.45 22.94
N ASN A 99 -3.87 -4.77 23.23
CA ASN A 99 -3.57 -3.43 22.71
C ASN A 99 -3.21 -3.43 21.21
N SER A 100 -2.75 -4.56 20.65
CA SER A 100 -2.36 -4.69 19.25
C SER A 100 -2.29 -6.15 18.80
N ARG A 101 -2.20 -6.38 17.48
CA ARG A 101 -1.97 -7.72 16.90
C ARG A 101 -0.66 -8.33 17.41
N SER A 102 0.40 -7.54 17.48
CA SER A 102 1.70 -7.97 18.02
C SER A 102 1.60 -8.37 19.49
N HIS A 103 0.91 -7.58 20.31
CA HIS A 103 0.72 -7.89 21.74
C HIS A 103 -0.03 -9.23 21.95
N LEU A 104 -1.07 -9.48 21.14
CA LEU A 104 -1.78 -10.76 21.13
C LEU A 104 -0.83 -11.91 20.78
N LEU A 105 -0.07 -11.79 19.71
CA LEU A 105 0.85 -12.85 19.25
C LEU A 105 1.96 -13.11 20.28
N GLU A 106 2.57 -12.07 20.84
CA GLU A 106 3.58 -12.18 21.89
C GLU A 106 3.04 -12.87 23.15
N SER A 107 1.78 -12.57 23.53
CA SER A 107 1.11 -13.21 24.66
C SER A 107 0.94 -14.72 24.43
N ILE A 108 0.43 -15.10 23.25
CA ILE A 108 0.23 -16.50 22.88
C ILE A 108 1.56 -17.25 22.82
N LEU A 109 2.59 -16.66 22.20
CA LEU A 109 3.92 -17.27 22.11
C LEU A 109 4.53 -17.47 23.50
N SER A 110 4.33 -16.53 24.43
CA SER A 110 4.81 -16.63 25.80
C SER A 110 4.10 -17.74 26.57
N GLU A 111 2.78 -17.85 26.43
CA GLU A 111 1.98 -18.92 27.04
C GLU A 111 2.38 -20.29 26.50
N HIS A 112 2.55 -20.42 25.18
CA HIS A 112 2.97 -21.68 24.57
C HIS A 112 4.36 -22.11 25.04
N ARG A 113 5.32 -21.19 25.11
CA ARG A 113 6.66 -21.47 25.66
C ARG A 113 6.60 -21.91 27.12
N ALA A 114 5.79 -21.26 27.95
CA ALA A 114 5.63 -21.63 29.35
C ALA A 114 5.05 -23.04 29.53
N ASN A 115 4.16 -23.47 28.63
CA ASN A 115 3.54 -24.80 28.67
C ASN A 115 4.42 -25.91 28.11
N GLN A 116 5.41 -25.60 27.26
CA GLN A 116 6.38 -26.61 26.77
C GLN A 116 7.51 -26.91 27.77
N VAL A 117 7.70 -26.08 28.79
CA VAL A 117 8.75 -26.25 29.82
C VAL A 117 8.26 -27.06 31.02
N LYS A 118 6.96 -27.40 31.07
CA LYS A 118 6.35 -28.30 32.06
C LYS A 118 6.22 -29.72 31.51
#